data_AF-A0A3S3EDK0-F1
#
_entry.id   AF-A0A3S3EDK0-F1
#
_cell.length_a   1.000
_cell.length_b   1.000
_cell.length_c   1.000
_cell.angle_alpha   90.00
_cell.angle_beta   90.00
_cell.angle_gamma   90.00
#
_symmetry.space_group_name_H-M   'P 1'
#
loop_
_entity.id
_entity.type
_entity.pdbx_description
1 polymer ?
#
loop_
_entity_poly.entity_id
_entity_poly.type
_entity_poly.pdbx_seq_one_letter_code
_entity_poly.pdbx_strand_id
1 'polypeptide(L)'
;MSSDSRFAGPWDDRLPDPVPVVHRDLYVSVGGRELTTLTREHLEYWVRCIPLQRGNTFMVVDRPDEPGYIQTYRNSATDFHLEWSDAPPPAPSRQTVVNDEAQIVGLLWAWLEGDYTELDALDWKSFDRVTGDILS
;
A
#
# COMPACT_ATOMS: atom_id res chain seq x y z
N MET A 1 13.61 26.64 4.29
CA MET A 1 12.50 26.00 3.55
C MET A 1 11.44 27.05 3.33
N SER A 2 11.17 27.42 2.08
CA SER A 2 10.09 28.36 1.75
C SER A 2 8.97 27.55 1.13
N SER A 3 7.85 27.43 1.81
CA SER A 3 6.64 26.82 1.27
C SER A 3 6.04 27.77 0.24
N ASP A 4 5.70 27.24 -0.94
CA ASP A 4 5.14 28.01 -2.06
C ASP A 4 3.67 28.37 -1.76
N SER A 5 3.39 29.68 -1.69
CA SER A 5 2.09 30.23 -1.29
C SER A 5 0.95 29.95 -2.27
N ARG A 6 1.22 29.35 -3.43
CA ARG A 6 0.20 28.95 -4.42
C ARG A 6 -0.63 27.73 -4.01
N PHE A 7 -0.19 26.99 -2.99
CA PHE A 7 -0.85 25.76 -2.53
C PHE A 7 -1.56 25.93 -1.16
N ALA A 8 -1.76 27.18 -0.71
CA ALA A 8 -2.46 27.49 0.52
C ALA A 8 -3.94 27.81 0.22
N GLY A 9 -4.76 26.78 0.00
CA GLY A 9 -6.22 26.89 -0.18
C GLY A 9 -6.89 25.51 -0.04
N PRO A 10 -8.22 25.46 0.21
CA PRO A 10 -8.96 24.19 0.18
C PRO A 10 -8.78 23.53 -1.20
N TRP A 11 -8.45 22.23 -1.21
CA TRP A 11 -8.14 21.45 -2.40
C TRP A 11 -9.20 21.66 -3.50
N ASP A 12 -8.79 22.29 -4.62
CA ASP A 12 -9.58 22.39 -5.85
C ASP A 12 -9.12 21.26 -6.78
N ASP A 13 -9.96 20.26 -7.00
CA ASP A 13 -9.66 19.01 -7.74
C ASP A 13 -9.47 19.19 -9.26
N ARG A 14 -9.16 20.40 -9.74
CA ARG A 14 -8.83 20.65 -11.14
C ARG A 14 -7.32 20.56 -11.37
N LEU A 15 -6.89 19.39 -11.85
CA LEU A 15 -5.49 19.16 -12.27
C LEU A 15 -5.15 20.00 -13.52
N PRO A 16 -3.94 20.59 -13.61
CA PRO A 16 -3.49 21.32 -14.80
C PRO A 16 -3.21 20.38 -15.99
N ASP A 17 -3.11 20.91 -17.22
CA ASP A 17 -2.85 20.14 -18.45
C ASP A 17 -1.44 20.42 -19.01
N PRO A 18 -0.58 19.40 -19.26
CA PRO A 18 -0.83 17.99 -19.00
C PRO A 18 -0.96 17.71 -17.52
N VAL A 19 -1.86 16.78 -17.20
CA VAL A 19 -2.08 16.28 -15.85
C VAL A 19 -0.72 15.93 -15.26
N PRO A 20 -0.31 16.57 -14.14
CA PRO A 20 0.92 16.19 -13.48
C PRO A 20 0.82 14.70 -13.18
N VAL A 21 1.85 13.96 -13.52
CA VAL A 21 2.06 12.60 -13.04
C VAL A 21 1.86 12.66 -11.53
N VAL A 22 0.77 12.08 -11.04
CA VAL A 22 0.32 12.32 -9.66
C VAL A 22 1.33 11.69 -8.72
N HIS A 23 2.13 12.53 -8.08
CA HIS A 23 3.02 12.17 -6.99
C HIS A 23 2.25 12.32 -5.68
N ARG A 24 2.10 11.23 -4.91
CA ARG A 24 1.50 11.26 -3.56
C ARG A 24 2.57 11.06 -2.51
N ASP A 25 2.51 11.82 -1.42
CA ASP A 25 3.41 11.68 -0.27
C ASP A 25 3.12 10.36 0.42
N LEU A 26 3.99 9.37 0.21
CA LEU A 26 3.82 8.01 0.70
C LEU A 26 5.15 7.51 1.21
N TYR A 27 5.17 6.80 2.32
CA TYR A 27 6.32 5.98 2.67
C TYR A 27 6.08 4.60 2.08
N VAL A 28 6.75 4.33 0.96
CA VAL A 28 6.79 3.00 0.37
C VAL A 28 8.16 2.41 0.64
N SER A 29 8.20 1.27 1.33
CA SER A 29 9.41 0.47 1.51
C SER A 29 9.32 -0.80 0.68
N VAL A 30 10.26 -0.99 -0.26
CA VAL A 30 10.42 -2.23 -1.04
C VAL A 30 11.82 -2.79 -0.80
N GLY A 31 11.93 -3.84 0.00
CA GLY A 31 13.21 -4.52 0.22
C GLY A 31 14.33 -3.59 0.72
N GLY A 32 13.99 -2.58 1.53
CA GLY A 32 14.92 -1.59 2.05
C GLY A 32 15.16 -0.36 1.16
N ARG A 33 14.43 -0.22 0.04
CA ARG A 33 14.34 1.04 -0.71
C ARG A 33 13.14 1.83 -0.22
N GLU A 34 13.37 3.06 0.18
CA GLU A 34 12.31 4.00 0.57
C GLU A 34 12.01 4.93 -0.61
N LEU A 35 10.73 5.10 -0.91
CA LEU A 35 10.23 6.05 -1.88
C LEU A 35 9.25 6.96 -1.15
N THR A 36 9.41 8.27 -1.33
CA THR A 36 8.55 9.28 -0.69
C THR A 36 7.43 9.77 -1.59
N THR A 37 7.51 9.47 -2.90
CA THR A 37 6.41 9.71 -3.84
C THR A 37 6.32 8.61 -4.88
N LEU A 38 5.09 8.28 -5.29
CA LEU A 38 4.83 7.20 -6.24
C LEU A 38 3.61 7.49 -7.12
N THR A 39 3.61 6.95 -8.33
CA THR A 39 2.48 6.98 -9.28
C THR A 39 1.91 5.57 -9.41
N ARG A 40 0.72 5.40 -9.99
CA ARG A 40 0.17 4.05 -10.20
C ARG A 40 1.07 3.19 -11.09
N GLU A 41 1.68 3.75 -12.13
CA GLU A 41 2.61 3.03 -13.02
C GLU A 41 3.89 2.61 -12.28
N HIS A 42 4.37 3.44 -11.36
CA HIS A 42 5.49 3.06 -10.50
C HIS A 42 5.07 1.92 -9.55
N LEU A 43 3.85 1.94 -9.01
CA LEU A 43 3.32 0.87 -8.16
C LEU A 43 3.27 -0.45 -8.93
N GLU A 44 2.75 -0.41 -10.15
CA GLU A 44 2.74 -1.54 -11.08
C GLU A 44 4.15 -2.11 -11.31
N TYR A 45 5.12 -1.22 -11.59
CA TYR A 45 6.51 -1.61 -11.77
C TYR A 45 7.08 -2.31 -10.52
N TRP A 46 6.89 -1.71 -9.34
CA TRP A 46 7.45 -2.26 -8.11
C TRP A 46 6.81 -3.57 -7.68
N VAL A 47 5.49 -3.72 -7.81
CA VAL A 47 4.78 -4.98 -7.54
C VAL A 47 5.32 -6.11 -8.42
N ARG A 48 5.57 -5.85 -9.71
CA ARG A 48 6.19 -6.82 -10.62
C ARG A 48 7.61 -7.19 -10.20
N CYS A 49 8.36 -6.25 -9.63
CA CYS A 49 9.72 -6.46 -9.17
C CYS A 49 9.83 -7.19 -7.82
N ILE A 50 8.73 -7.43 -7.08
CA ILE A 50 8.77 -8.18 -5.82
C ILE A 50 9.23 -9.62 -6.10
N PRO A 51 10.43 -10.04 -5.65
CA PRO A 51 10.95 -11.36 -5.97
C PRO A 51 10.31 -12.44 -5.08
N LEU A 52 10.09 -13.63 -5.64
CA LEU A 52 9.75 -14.82 -4.86
C LEU A 52 11.01 -15.34 -4.15
N GLN A 53 11.18 -15.01 -2.87
CA GLN A 53 12.38 -15.36 -2.09
C GLN A 53 12.02 -15.81 -0.67
N ARG A 54 12.77 -16.76 -0.11
CA ARG A 54 12.69 -17.09 1.32
C ARG A 54 13.20 -15.91 2.15
N GLY A 55 12.37 -15.39 3.05
CA GLY A 55 12.64 -14.14 3.78
C GLY A 55 12.01 -12.91 3.15
N ASN A 56 10.90 -13.11 2.41
CA ASN A 56 10.02 -12.19 1.69
C ASN A 56 10.43 -10.71 1.72
N THR A 57 10.78 -10.20 0.54
CA THR A 57 10.76 -8.75 0.31
C THR A 57 9.31 -8.30 0.39
N PHE A 58 9.00 -7.49 1.41
CA PHE A 58 7.72 -6.82 1.51
C PHE A 58 7.76 -5.51 0.73
N MET A 59 6.64 -5.20 0.08
CA MET A 59 6.26 -3.85 -0.25
C MET A 59 5.32 -3.39 0.86
N VAL A 60 5.75 -2.42 1.65
CA VAL A 60 4.96 -1.79 2.70
C VAL A 60 4.58 -0.41 2.23
N VAL A 61 3.31 -0.06 2.41
CA VAL A 61 2.75 1.25 2.07
C VAL A 61 2.09 1.78 3.34
N ASP A 62 2.53 2.96 3.78
CA ASP A 62 1.93 3.69 4.90
C ASP A 62 1.75 5.17 4.56
N ARG A 63 0.90 5.85 5.34
CA ARG A 63 0.60 7.27 5.22
C ARG A 63 1.19 8.00 6.43
N PRO A 64 1.93 9.11 6.24
CA PRO A 64 2.59 9.82 7.35
C PRO A 64 1.63 10.24 8.49
N ASP A 65 0.39 10.59 8.12
CA ASP A 65 -0.62 11.11 9.05
C ASP A 65 -1.56 10.02 9.59
N GLU A 66 -1.38 8.76 9.20
CA GLU A 66 -2.21 7.65 9.65
C GLU A 66 -1.39 6.51 10.27
N PRO A 67 -1.87 5.91 11.37
CA PRO A 67 -1.13 4.88 12.08
C PRO A 67 -1.09 3.52 11.34
N GLY A 68 -1.94 3.30 10.34
CA GLY A 68 -2.08 2.03 9.64
C GLY A 68 -1.10 1.82 8.48
N TYR A 69 -1.08 0.59 7.97
CA TYR A 69 -0.31 0.22 6.78
C TYR A 69 -1.04 -0.84 5.97
N ILE A 70 -0.71 -0.93 4.69
CA ILE A 70 -1.00 -2.06 3.83
C ILE A 70 0.31 -2.61 3.27
N GLN A 71 0.49 -3.93 3.27
CA GLN A 71 1.70 -4.55 2.76
C GLN A 71 1.41 -5.79 1.94
N THR A 72 2.31 -6.09 1.01
CA THR A 72 2.24 -7.29 0.19
C THR A 72 3.60 -7.94 0.02
N TYR A 73 3.61 -9.25 -0.15
CA TYR A 73 4.77 -10.00 -0.64
C TYR A 73 4.34 -11.10 -1.60
N ARG A 74 5.25 -11.48 -2.50
CA ARG A 74 5.03 -12.58 -3.44
C ARG A 74 5.19 -13.92 -2.72
N ASN A 75 4.10 -14.68 -2.59
CA ASN A 75 4.05 -15.95 -1.88
C ASN A 75 4.25 -17.15 -2.81
N SER A 76 3.86 -17.03 -4.07
CA SER A 76 4.08 -18.04 -5.11
C SER A 76 4.36 -17.36 -6.46
N ALA A 77 4.42 -18.14 -7.54
CA ALA A 77 4.54 -17.56 -8.89
C ALA A 77 3.31 -16.70 -9.27
N THR A 78 2.15 -17.00 -8.70
CA THR A 78 0.85 -16.39 -9.05
C THR A 78 0.21 -15.63 -7.90
N ASP A 79 0.63 -15.89 -6.66
CA ASP A 79 -0.10 -15.44 -5.48
C ASP A 79 0.71 -14.45 -4.67
N PHE A 80 0.00 -13.44 -4.19
CA PHE A 80 0.46 -12.44 -3.26
C PHE A 80 -0.28 -12.62 -1.94
N HIS A 81 0.46 -12.52 -0.86
CA HIS A 81 -0.13 -12.37 0.44
C HIS A 81 -0.29 -10.87 0.72
N LEU A 82 -1.52 -10.45 0.98
CA LEU A 82 -1.87 -9.07 1.28
C LEU A 82 -2.21 -8.96 2.77
N GLU A 83 -1.69 -7.94 3.43
CA GLU A 83 -1.96 -7.65 4.82
C GLU A 83 -2.30 -6.18 5.01
N TRP A 84 -3.32 -5.89 5.82
CA TRP A 84 -3.76 -4.54 6.17
C TRP A 84 -3.93 -4.41 7.68
N SER A 85 -3.30 -3.40 8.28
CA SER A 85 -3.47 -3.02 9.68
C SER A 85 -3.93 -1.57 9.82
N ASP A 86 -4.78 -1.31 10.81
CA ASP A 86 -5.22 0.05 11.17
C ASP A 86 -4.25 0.74 12.14
N ALA A 87 -3.23 0.03 12.62
CA ALA A 87 -2.23 0.56 13.55
C ALA A 87 -0.84 -0.10 13.34
N PRO A 88 0.25 0.49 13.87
CA PRO A 88 1.57 -0.08 13.72
C PRO A 88 1.69 -1.42 14.47
N PRO A 89 2.64 -2.28 14.08
CA PRO A 89 2.94 -3.49 14.85
C PRO A 89 3.24 -3.14 16.33
N PRO A 90 2.80 -3.97 17.29
CA PRO A 90 2.28 -5.32 17.11
C PRO A 90 0.74 -5.41 17.05
N ALA A 91 0.03 -4.36 16.61
CA ALA A 91 -1.42 -4.42 16.47
C ALA A 91 -1.87 -5.60 15.58
N PRO A 92 -3.05 -6.20 15.85
CA PRO A 92 -3.62 -7.21 14.96
C PRO A 92 -3.81 -6.65 13.56
N SER A 93 -3.63 -7.51 12.56
CA SER A 93 -3.84 -7.17 11.17
C SER A 93 -4.83 -8.12 10.50
N ARG A 94 -5.24 -7.79 9.29
CA ARG A 94 -6.08 -8.61 8.43
C ARG A 94 -5.23 -9.13 7.29
N GLN A 95 -5.37 -10.40 6.96
CA GLN A 95 -4.58 -11.08 5.94
C GLN A 95 -5.48 -11.80 4.93
N THR A 96 -5.10 -11.76 3.66
CA THR A 96 -5.75 -12.51 2.59
C THR A 96 -4.75 -12.85 1.48
N VAL A 97 -5.18 -13.66 0.52
CA VAL A 97 -4.39 -14.05 -0.65
C VAL A 97 -5.05 -13.52 -1.91
N VAL A 98 -4.24 -12.88 -2.76
CA VAL A 98 -4.67 -12.29 -4.02
C VAL A 98 -3.84 -12.89 -5.15
N ASN A 99 -4.49 -13.41 -6.18
CA ASN A 99 -3.85 -14.19 -7.26
C ASN A 99 -3.69 -13.40 -8.57
N ASP A 100 -3.70 -12.08 -8.48
CA ASP A 100 -3.56 -11.18 -9.62
C ASP A 100 -2.74 -9.93 -9.25
N GLU A 101 -1.71 -9.65 -10.05
CA GLU A 101 -0.84 -8.48 -9.89
C GLU A 101 -1.61 -7.17 -10.08
N ALA A 102 -2.52 -7.13 -11.07
CA ALA A 102 -3.29 -5.92 -11.35
C ALA A 102 -4.24 -5.60 -10.19
N GLN A 103 -4.86 -6.64 -9.61
CA GLN A 103 -5.65 -6.50 -8.39
C GLN A 103 -4.82 -6.01 -7.20
N ILE A 104 -3.60 -6.54 -6.97
CA ILE A 104 -2.72 -6.03 -5.91
C ILE A 104 -2.43 -4.54 -6.07
N VAL A 105 -2.08 -4.11 -7.28
CA VAL A 105 -1.85 -2.68 -7.57
C VAL A 105 -3.10 -1.86 -7.27
N GLY A 106 -4.27 -2.34 -7.71
CA GLY A 106 -5.56 -1.69 -7.48
C GLY A 106 -5.84 -1.51 -5.99
N LEU A 107 -5.69 -2.56 -5.20
CA LEU A 107 -5.95 -2.55 -3.76
C LEU A 107 -4.97 -1.66 -2.98
N LEU A 108 -3.68 -1.71 -3.32
CA LEU A 108 -2.69 -0.81 -2.73
C LEU A 108 -3.00 0.64 -3.09
N TRP A 109 -3.38 0.92 -4.35
CA TRP A 109 -3.76 2.27 -4.79
C TRP A 109 -5.05 2.76 -4.14
N ALA A 110 -6.05 1.91 -3.99
CA ALA A 110 -7.32 2.23 -3.34
C ALA A 110 -7.11 2.57 -1.86
N TRP A 111 -6.27 1.80 -1.16
CA TRP A 111 -5.85 2.12 0.22
C TRP A 111 -5.21 3.51 0.33
N LEU A 112 -4.36 3.87 -0.63
CA LEU A 112 -3.71 5.18 -0.69
C LEU A 112 -4.70 6.34 -0.89
N GLU A 113 -5.76 6.10 -1.65
CA GLU A 113 -6.83 7.07 -1.90
C GLU A 113 -7.85 7.13 -0.76
N GLY A 114 -7.76 6.23 0.22
CA GLY A 114 -8.76 6.07 1.27
C GLY A 114 -10.09 5.49 0.75
N ASP A 115 -10.11 4.94 -0.46
CA ASP A 115 -11.25 4.20 -1.00
C ASP A 115 -11.11 2.72 -0.64
N TYR A 116 -11.77 2.31 0.44
CA TYR A 116 -11.69 0.95 0.93
C TYR A 116 -12.73 0.01 0.30
N THR A 117 -13.50 0.45 -0.70
CA THR A 117 -14.61 -0.32 -1.26
C THR A 117 -14.18 -1.71 -1.74
N GLU A 118 -13.08 -1.81 -2.51
CA GLU A 118 -12.57 -3.09 -2.99
C GLU A 118 -11.88 -3.91 -1.89
N LEU A 119 -11.25 -3.23 -0.91
CA LEU A 119 -10.63 -3.89 0.23
C LEU A 119 -11.68 -4.53 1.13
N ASP A 120 -12.76 -3.84 1.45
CA ASP A 120 -13.85 -4.32 2.29
C ASP A 120 -14.61 -5.50 1.67
N ALA A 121 -14.51 -5.68 0.34
CA ALA A 121 -15.10 -6.79 -0.38
C ALA A 121 -14.28 -8.10 -0.29
N LEU A 122 -13.04 -8.06 0.21
CA LEU A 122 -12.17 -9.24 0.32
C LEU A 122 -12.53 -10.10 1.54
N ASP A 123 -12.30 -11.41 1.42
CA ASP A 123 -12.40 -12.34 2.54
C ASP A 123 -11.12 -12.27 3.39
N TRP A 124 -11.19 -11.45 4.44
CA TRP A 124 -10.08 -11.21 5.37
C TRP A 124 -10.08 -12.20 6.52
N LYS A 125 -8.88 -12.66 6.88
CA LYS A 125 -8.63 -13.39 8.12
C LYS A 125 -7.90 -12.50 9.10
N SER A 126 -8.43 -12.39 10.31
CA SER A 126 -7.77 -11.67 11.39
C SER A 126 -6.50 -12.42 11.81
N PHE A 127 -5.43 -11.69 12.08
CA PHE A 127 -4.12 -12.22 12.42
C PHE A 127 -3.54 -11.46 13.62
N ASP A 128 -3.19 -12.19 14.67
CA ASP A 128 -2.51 -11.65 15.84
C ASP A 128 -0.99 -11.67 15.60
N ARG A 129 -0.39 -10.48 15.52
CA ARG A 129 1.06 -10.34 15.30
C ARG A 129 1.89 -10.65 16.54
N VAL A 130 1.29 -10.68 17.74
CA VAL A 130 1.96 -11.02 19.00
C VAL A 130 2.11 -12.52 19.12
N THR A 131 1.05 -13.29 18.88
CA THR A 131 1.08 -14.75 19.00
C THR A 131 1.47 -15.44 17.70
N GLY A 132 1.26 -14.78 16.55
CA GLY A 132 1.45 -15.36 15.22
C GLY A 132 0.27 -16.22 14.75
N ASP A 133 -0.89 -16.10 15.38
CA ASP A 133 -2.06 -16.94 15.13
C ASP A 133 -3.14 -16.20 14.33
N ILE A 134 -3.92 -16.97 13.56
CA ILE A 134 -5.18 -16.48 12.98
C ILE A 134 -6.20 -16.38 14.10
N LEU A 135 -6.83 -15.21 14.26
CA LEU A 135 -7.90 -15.00 15.23
C LEU A 135 -9.21 -15.55 14.68
N SER A 136 -9.90 -16.37 15.49
CA SER A 136 -11.18 -17.01 15.18
C SER A 136 -12.38 -16.09 15.35
#